data_AF-A0A5C8F4J5-F1
#
_entry.id   AF-A0A5C8F4J5-F1
#
_cell.length_a   1.000
_cell.length_b   1.000
_cell.length_c   1.000
_cell.angle_alpha   90.00
_cell.angle_beta   90.00
_cell.angle_gamma   90.00
#
_symmetry.space_group_name_H-M   'P 1'
#
loop_
_entity.id
_entity.type
_entity.pdbx_description
1 polymer ?
#
loop_
_entity_poly.entity_id
_entity_poly.type
_entity_poly.pdbx_seq_one_letter_code
_entity_poly.pdbx_strand_id
1 'polypeptide(L)'
;MIHKYFILIFFIFLISEIHAGYYKDEIKDFTIIKVIDGDTFVINIENVPDVFGKEIAVRIRGIDTPELNDKKEEIRKISIQAKEELERLLYSGNKIILYDLGRDKYFRLLASVKVGNIDVAEYMINRGLAKSYNGGAKLKPIG
;
A
#
# COMPACT_ATOMS: atom_id res chain seq x y z
N MET A 1 -21.19 -24.51 -47.66
CA MET A 1 -21.43 -23.14 -47.14
C MET A 1 -22.52 -23.23 -46.07
N ILE A 2 -22.25 -23.28 -44.77
CA ILE A 2 -22.26 -22.10 -43.86
C ILE A 2 -21.60 -22.47 -42.49
N HIS A 3 -20.85 -23.57 -42.41
CA HIS A 3 -20.03 -23.93 -41.22
C HIS A 3 -18.88 -22.93 -40.90
N LYS A 4 -18.85 -21.76 -41.55
CA LYS A 4 -17.84 -20.72 -41.36
C LYS A 4 -18.16 -19.72 -40.24
N TYR A 5 -19.37 -19.72 -39.68
CA TYR A 5 -19.77 -18.70 -38.70
C TYR A 5 -19.89 -19.19 -37.25
N PHE A 6 -19.83 -20.50 -36.99
CA PHE A 6 -19.90 -21.01 -35.62
C PHE A 6 -18.57 -20.91 -34.86
N ILE A 7 -17.45 -20.79 -35.58
CA ILE A 7 -16.12 -20.60 -34.99
C ILE A 7 -15.84 -19.12 -34.67
N LEU A 8 -16.62 -18.18 -35.22
CA LEU A 8 -16.39 -16.75 -34.99
C LEU A 8 -17.05 -16.22 -33.71
N ILE A 9 -17.99 -16.96 -33.11
CA ILE A 9 -18.63 -16.56 -31.83
C ILE A 9 -17.87 -17.13 -30.62
N PHE A 10 -16.97 -18.10 -30.81
CA PHE A 10 -16.17 -18.68 -29.72
C PHE A 10 -14.88 -17.89 -29.41
N PHE A 11 -14.55 -16.88 -30.21
CA PHE A 11 -13.35 -16.05 -30.05
C PHE A 11 -13.64 -14.65 -29.47
N ILE A 12 -14.78 -14.49 -28.77
CA ILE A 12 -15.09 -13.29 -27.96
C ILE A 12 -14.84 -13.55 -26.46
N PHE A 13 -14.35 -14.73 -26.10
CA PHE A 13 -13.72 -14.96 -24.80
C PHE A 13 -12.21 -14.69 -24.88
N LEU A 14 -11.82 -13.56 -25.49
CA LEU A 14 -10.47 -13.03 -25.32
C LEU A 14 -10.41 -12.42 -23.92
N ILE A 15 -10.17 -13.31 -22.96
CA ILE A 15 -9.55 -13.10 -21.65
C ILE A 15 -9.30 -11.61 -21.39
N SER A 16 -10.27 -10.93 -20.78
CA SER A 16 -9.93 -9.73 -20.03
C SER A 16 -9.10 -10.22 -18.86
N GLU A 17 -7.77 -10.27 -19.04
CA GLU A 17 -6.85 -10.32 -17.92
C GLU A 17 -7.22 -9.12 -17.05
N ILE A 18 -7.87 -9.42 -15.93
CA ILE A 18 -8.02 -8.49 -14.82
C ILE A 18 -6.61 -8.29 -14.29
N HIS A 19 -5.84 -7.48 -15.01
CA HIS A 19 -4.68 -6.84 -14.42
C HIS A 19 -5.27 -5.89 -13.41
N ALA A 20 -5.25 -6.27 -12.13
CA ALA A 20 -5.29 -5.30 -11.06
C ALA A 20 -4.27 -4.22 -11.47
N GLY A 21 -4.75 -3.00 -11.75
CA GLY A 21 -4.01 -1.98 -12.47
C GLY A 21 -2.76 -1.58 -11.70
N TYR A 22 -1.65 -2.24 -11.99
CA TYR A 22 -0.33 -1.85 -11.55
C TYR A 22 0.12 -0.70 -12.45
N TYR A 23 0.12 0.50 -11.91
CA TYR A 23 0.69 1.64 -12.64
C TYR A 23 2.20 1.44 -12.63
N LYS A 24 2.81 1.41 -13.83
CA LYS A 24 4.27 1.27 -13.99
C LYS A 24 5.04 2.48 -13.47
N ASP A 25 4.34 3.58 -13.19
CA ASP A 25 4.94 4.82 -12.74
C ASP A 25 5.36 4.75 -11.27
N GLU A 26 6.46 5.40 -10.95
CA GLU A 26 6.92 5.61 -9.58
C GLU A 26 6.59 7.03 -9.16
N ILE A 27 6.23 7.23 -7.88
CA ILE A 27 6.08 8.56 -7.30
C ILE A 27 7.32 8.86 -6.45
N LYS A 28 8.04 9.92 -6.81
CA LYS A 28 9.30 10.36 -6.18
C LYS A 28 9.26 11.79 -5.67
N ASP A 29 8.45 12.63 -6.30
CA ASP A 29 8.35 14.06 -6.00
C ASP A 29 7.11 14.30 -5.14
N PHE A 30 7.30 14.20 -3.83
CA PHE A 30 6.24 14.42 -2.84
C PHE A 30 6.82 14.88 -1.51
N THR A 31 5.98 15.47 -0.68
CA THR A 31 6.28 15.83 0.71
C THR A 31 5.43 15.01 1.67
N ILE A 32 6.02 14.57 2.77
CA ILE A 32 5.30 13.85 3.83
C ILE A 32 4.62 14.87 4.73
N ILE A 33 3.30 14.71 4.91
CA ILE A 33 2.50 15.54 5.83
C ILE A 33 2.53 14.96 7.24
N LYS A 34 2.22 13.66 7.37
CA LYS A 34 2.14 12.96 8.66
C LYS A 34 2.17 11.45 8.49
N VAL A 35 2.57 10.76 9.54
CA VAL A 35 2.37 9.31 9.69
C VAL A 35 1.12 9.06 10.54
N ILE A 36 0.20 8.25 10.03
CA ILE A 36 -1.05 7.92 10.72
C ILE A 36 -0.77 6.79 11.73
N ASP A 37 -0.27 5.67 11.23
CA ASP A 37 0.05 4.43 11.95
C ASP A 37 1.26 3.75 11.30
N GLY A 38 1.59 2.51 11.70
CA GLY A 38 2.78 1.82 11.21
C GLY A 38 2.71 1.27 9.78
N ASP A 39 1.57 1.41 9.08
CA ASP A 39 1.43 1.04 7.66
C ASP A 39 0.83 2.14 6.76
N THR A 40 0.43 3.27 7.33
CA THR A 40 -0.26 4.35 6.61
C THR A 40 0.35 5.73 6.92
N PHE A 41 0.64 6.50 5.86
CA PHE A 41 1.12 7.88 5.95
C PHE A 41 0.43 8.78 4.91
N VAL A 42 0.58 10.10 5.03
CA VAL A 42 -0.07 11.09 4.16
C VAL A 42 0.98 11.94 3.46
N ILE A 43 0.79 12.17 2.17
CA ILE A 43 1.70 12.96 1.33
C ILE A 43 0.98 14.06 0.54
N ASN A 44 1.73 15.06 0.09
CA ASN A 44 1.36 15.90 -1.05
C ASN A 44 2.26 15.54 -2.24
N ILE A 45 1.67 15.23 -3.40
CA ILE A 45 2.39 14.94 -4.64
C ILE A 45 2.60 16.27 -5.39
N GLU A 46 3.83 16.55 -5.75
CA GLU A 46 4.20 17.78 -6.47
C GLU A 46 3.70 17.74 -7.92
N ASN A 47 3.41 18.90 -8.50
CA ASN A 47 2.97 19.05 -9.91
C ASN A 47 1.67 18.30 -10.29
N VAL A 48 0.84 17.95 -9.31
CA VAL A 48 -0.47 17.32 -9.51
C VAL A 48 -1.56 18.29 -8.99
N PRO A 49 -2.70 18.46 -9.70
CA PRO A 49 -3.79 19.29 -9.19
C PRO A 49 -4.20 18.90 -7.77
N ASP A 50 -4.50 19.88 -6.92
CA ASP A 50 -4.77 19.68 -5.49
C ASP A 50 -5.75 18.53 -5.19
N VAL A 51 -6.82 18.41 -5.99
CA VAL A 51 -7.84 17.36 -5.83
C VAL A 51 -7.30 15.92 -5.99
N PHE A 52 -6.15 15.75 -6.65
CA PHE A 52 -5.49 14.47 -6.87
C PHE A 52 -4.12 14.37 -6.18
N GLY A 53 -3.54 15.50 -5.78
CA GLY A 53 -2.18 15.60 -5.26
C GLY A 53 -2.08 15.93 -3.78
N LYS A 54 -3.07 16.56 -3.16
CA LYS A 54 -2.99 16.97 -1.75
C LYS A 54 -3.59 15.96 -0.79
N GLU A 55 -2.97 15.85 0.38
CA GLU A 55 -3.41 15.01 1.51
C GLU A 55 -3.72 13.55 1.13
N ILE A 56 -2.89 12.98 0.24
CA ILE A 56 -3.08 11.63 -0.26
C ILE A 56 -2.59 10.63 0.77
N ALA A 57 -3.51 9.82 1.30
CA ALA A 57 -3.17 8.70 2.16
C ALA A 57 -2.54 7.56 1.34
N VAL A 58 -1.36 7.14 1.78
CA VAL A 58 -0.59 6.03 1.24
C VAL A 58 -0.61 4.88 2.24
N ARG A 59 -1.10 3.72 1.80
CA ARG A 59 -0.99 2.46 2.53
C ARG A 59 0.17 1.65 1.96
N ILE A 60 1.04 1.18 2.84
CA ILE A 60 2.15 0.31 2.48
C ILE A 60 1.60 -1.06 2.08
N ARG A 61 1.99 -1.51 0.90
CA ARG A 61 1.60 -2.81 0.35
C ARG A 61 2.27 -3.94 1.14
N GLY A 62 1.55 -5.05 1.30
CA GLY A 62 2.11 -6.29 1.83
C GLY A 62 2.20 -6.35 3.35
N ILE A 63 1.83 -5.29 4.07
CA ILE A 63 1.86 -5.24 5.53
C ILE A 63 0.55 -4.75 6.15
N ASP A 64 0.36 -5.14 7.40
CA ASP A 64 -0.67 -4.61 8.29
C ASP A 64 -0.07 -4.43 9.68
N THR A 65 -0.31 -3.26 10.29
CA THR A 65 0.09 -2.98 11.67
C THR A 65 -1.12 -2.99 12.61
N PRO A 66 -0.91 -3.24 13.92
CA PRO A 66 -2.01 -3.14 14.86
C PRO A 66 -2.55 -1.70 14.93
N GLU A 67 -3.84 -1.58 15.19
CA GLU A 67 -4.49 -0.27 15.32
C GLU A 67 -4.00 0.46 16.59
N LEU A 68 -3.85 1.77 16.53
CA LEU A 68 -3.42 2.60 17.69
C LEU A 68 -4.43 2.57 18.85
N ASN A 69 -5.70 2.27 18.58
CA ASN A 69 -6.79 2.30 19.55
C ASN A 69 -7.15 0.91 20.11
N ASP A 70 -6.24 -0.08 20.03
CA ASP A 70 -6.48 -1.39 20.62
C ASP A 70 -6.59 -1.29 22.16
N LYS A 71 -7.52 -2.06 22.75
CA LYS A 71 -7.76 -2.09 24.20
C LYS A 71 -6.66 -2.81 24.96
N LYS A 72 -5.91 -3.68 24.28
CA LYS A 72 -4.82 -4.47 24.84
C LYS A 72 -3.53 -3.65 24.83
N GLU A 73 -2.99 -3.39 26.02
CA GLU A 73 -1.83 -2.53 26.21
C GLU A 73 -0.58 -3.04 25.47
N GLU A 74 -0.41 -4.37 25.39
CA GLU A 74 0.68 -4.99 24.65
C GLU A 74 0.57 -4.74 23.14
N ILE A 75 -0.64 -4.75 22.58
CA ILE A 75 -0.89 -4.48 21.16
C ILE A 75 -0.69 -3.00 20.87
N ARG A 76 -1.17 -2.14 21.77
CA ARG A 76 -1.01 -0.68 21.69
C ARG A 76 0.46 -0.25 21.70
N LYS A 77 1.30 -0.92 22.49
CA LYS A 77 2.75 -0.66 22.49
C LYS A 77 3.39 -0.98 21.14
N ILE A 78 2.99 -2.10 20.51
CA ILE A 78 3.49 -2.47 19.19
C ILE A 78 3.04 -1.47 18.12
N SER A 79 1.78 -1.00 18.17
CA SER A 79 1.31 0.00 17.19
C SER A 79 2.02 1.35 17.33
N ILE A 80 2.32 1.79 18.55
CA ILE A 80 3.14 2.98 18.79
C ILE A 80 4.56 2.79 18.23
N GLN A 81 5.21 1.67 18.56
CA GLN A 81 6.57 1.38 18.06
C GLN A 81 6.61 1.28 16.53
N ALA A 82 5.59 0.68 15.92
CA ALA A 82 5.50 0.59 14.46
C ALA A 82 5.37 1.97 13.81
N LYS A 83 4.55 2.85 14.39
CA LYS A 83 4.43 4.24 13.93
C LYS A 83 5.76 5.00 14.06
N GLU A 84 6.37 4.98 15.24
CA GLU A 84 7.64 5.67 15.50
C GLU A 84 8.75 5.19 14.56
N GLU A 85 8.79 3.89 14.27
CA GLU A 85 9.77 3.33 13.34
C GLU A 85 9.51 3.76 11.90
N LEU A 86 8.25 3.82 11.47
CA LEU A 86 7.90 4.33 10.15
C LEU A 86 8.24 5.82 10.03
N GLU A 87 7.96 6.63 11.06
CA GLU A 87 8.39 8.04 11.14
C GLU A 87 9.92 8.15 11.02
N ARG A 88 10.67 7.32 11.74
CA ARG A 88 12.15 7.30 11.68
C ARG A 88 12.67 7.03 10.28
N LEU A 89 12.06 6.08 9.55
CA LEU A 89 12.44 5.78 8.17
C LEU A 89 12.10 6.94 7.24
N LEU A 90 10.84 7.40 7.28
CA LEU A 90 10.32 8.43 6.37
C LEU A 90 11.00 9.79 6.58
N TYR A 91 11.40 10.13 7.81
CA TYR A 91 12.08 11.39 8.12
C TYR A 91 13.63 11.26 8.17
N SER A 92 14.19 10.15 7.71
CA SER A 92 15.65 9.92 7.72
C SER A 92 16.45 10.82 6.77
N GLY A 93 15.79 11.58 5.89
CA GLY A 93 16.43 12.39 4.84
C GLY A 93 16.86 11.58 3.61
N ASN A 94 16.66 10.26 3.62
CA ASN A 94 16.90 9.41 2.46
C ASN A 94 15.83 9.61 1.39
N LYS A 95 16.19 9.35 0.13
CA LYS A 95 15.24 9.35 -0.98
C LYS A 95 14.17 8.28 -0.77
N ILE A 96 12.91 8.67 -0.93
CA ILE A 96 11.75 7.78 -0.82
C ILE A 96 11.17 7.55 -2.21
N ILE A 97 10.81 6.30 -2.51
CA ILE A 97 10.21 5.91 -3.79
C ILE A 97 8.96 5.10 -3.48
N LEU A 98 7.83 5.53 -4.04
CA LEU A 98 6.60 4.73 -4.08
C LEU A 98 6.53 4.05 -5.44
N TYR A 99 6.37 2.74 -5.45
CA TYR A 99 6.30 1.91 -6.65
C TYR A 99 5.24 0.82 -6.48
N ASP A 100 4.99 0.05 -7.54
CA ASP A 100 3.96 -0.98 -7.53
C ASP A 100 2.60 -0.41 -7.09
N LEU A 101 2.22 0.71 -7.74
CA LEU A 101 1.12 1.55 -7.31
C LEU A 101 -0.22 0.90 -7.66
N GLY A 102 -1.20 1.12 -6.79
CA GLY A 102 -2.59 0.72 -6.99
C GLY A 102 -3.54 1.50 -6.08
N ARG A 103 -4.77 1.02 -5.96
CA ARG A 103 -5.75 1.53 -5.02
C ARG A 103 -6.25 0.41 -4.13
N ASP A 104 -6.42 0.70 -2.85
CA ASP A 104 -7.12 -0.23 -1.96
C ASP A 104 -8.65 -0.03 -2.04
N LYS A 105 -9.40 -0.88 -1.32
CA LYS A 105 -10.88 -0.81 -1.29
C LYS A 105 -11.45 0.48 -0.68
N TYR A 106 -10.62 1.28 -0.01
CA TYR A 106 -10.97 2.59 0.54
C TYR A 106 -10.42 3.73 -0.31
N PHE A 107 -9.97 3.43 -1.54
CA PHE A 107 -9.39 4.37 -2.49
C PHE A 107 -8.12 5.08 -2.01
N ARG A 108 -7.44 4.57 -0.98
CA ARG A 108 -6.08 5.03 -0.62
C ARG A 108 -5.09 4.64 -1.71
N LEU A 109 -4.02 5.42 -1.86
CA LEU A 109 -2.90 5.01 -2.68
C LEU A 109 -2.27 3.77 -2.03
N LEU A 110 -2.25 2.64 -2.73
CA LEU A 110 -1.57 1.43 -2.29
C LEU A 110 -0.22 1.37 -2.99
N ALA A 111 0.88 1.30 -2.24
CA ALA A 111 2.21 1.31 -2.83
C ALA A 111 3.20 0.47 -2.04
N SER A 112 4.15 -0.15 -2.74
CA SER A 112 5.40 -0.59 -2.13
C SER A 112 6.29 0.64 -1.91
N VAL A 113 7.03 0.64 -0.80
CA VAL A 113 7.77 1.81 -0.34
C VAL A 113 9.22 1.46 -0.09
N LYS A 114 10.11 2.23 -0.71
CA LYS A 114 11.56 2.12 -0.51
C LYS A 114 12.11 3.43 0.07
N VAL A 115 12.93 3.33 1.11
CA VAL A 115 13.66 4.45 1.71
C VAL A 115 15.17 4.19 1.58
N GLY A 116 15.84 4.93 0.69
CA GLY A 116 17.21 4.62 0.30
C GLY A 116 17.31 3.21 -0.30
N ASN A 117 17.96 2.30 0.42
CA ASN A 117 18.07 0.87 0.04
C ASN A 117 17.14 -0.06 0.84
N ILE A 118 16.31 0.48 1.74
CA ILE A 118 15.46 -0.28 2.63
C ILE A 118 14.08 -0.47 1.98
N ASP A 119 13.67 -1.72 1.78
CA ASP A 119 12.26 -2.06 1.55
C ASP A 119 11.52 -1.96 2.89
N VAL A 120 10.56 -1.05 2.99
CA VAL A 120 9.89 -0.73 4.26
C VAL A 120 9.05 -1.90 4.74
N ALA A 121 8.37 -2.62 3.84
CA ALA A 121 7.51 -3.73 4.22
C ALA A 121 8.32 -4.89 4.84
N GLU A 122 9.37 -5.31 4.16
CA GLU A 122 10.29 -6.34 4.64
C GLU A 122 10.95 -5.93 5.97
N TYR A 123 11.42 -4.68 6.05
CA TYR A 123 12.04 -4.15 7.25
C TYR A 123 11.10 -4.19 8.46
N MET A 124 9.85 -3.77 8.30
CA MET A 124 8.86 -3.74 9.38
C MET A 124 8.46 -5.15 9.85
N ILE A 125 8.34 -6.10 8.91
CA ILE A 125 8.08 -7.51 9.24
C ILE A 125 9.24 -8.12 10.03
N ASN A 126 10.48 -7.92 9.58
CA ASN A 126 11.66 -8.50 10.22
C ASN A 126 11.90 -7.98 11.65
N ARG A 127 11.39 -6.80 11.98
CA ARG A 127 11.42 -6.24 13.35
C ARG A 127 10.20 -6.62 14.20
N GLY A 128 9.27 -7.41 13.67
CA GLY A 128 8.04 -7.80 14.38
C GLY A 128 7.05 -6.65 14.58
N LEU A 129 7.19 -5.56 13.81
CA LEU A 129 6.35 -4.36 13.91
C LEU A 129 5.12 -4.43 12.99
N ALA A 130 5.15 -5.32 11.99
CA ALA A 130 4.03 -5.55 11.07
C ALA A 130 3.86 -7.04 10.76
N LYS A 131 2.65 -7.41 10.34
CA LYS A 131 2.36 -8.75 9.79
C LYS A 131 2.26 -8.68 8.28
N SER A 132 2.68 -9.73 7.58
CA SER A 132 2.43 -9.84 6.14
C SER A 132 0.93 -9.90 5.86
N TYR A 133 0.48 -9.13 4.87
CA TYR A 133 -0.92 -9.00 4.52
C TYR A 133 -1.09 -8.85 3.00
N ASN A 134 -1.75 -9.83 2.39
CA ASN A 134 -2.00 -9.87 0.94
C ASN A 134 -3.44 -9.48 0.55
N GLY A 135 -4.16 -8.75 1.41
CA GLY A 135 -5.52 -8.28 1.09
C GLY A 135 -6.68 -9.24 1.41
N GLY A 136 -6.40 -10.39 2.04
CA GLY A 136 -7.45 -11.30 2.54
C GLY A 136 -8.16 -10.75 3.78
N ALA A 137 -9.40 -11.19 4.06
CA ALA A 137 -10.11 -10.76 5.26
C ALA A 137 -9.25 -11.01 6.52
N LYS A 138 -9.07 -9.99 7.39
CA LYS A 138 -8.40 -10.18 8.69
C LYS A 138 -9.15 -11.29 9.45
N LEU A 139 -8.50 -12.43 9.66
CA LEU A 139 -9.04 -13.47 10.54
C LEU A 139 -9.13 -12.85 11.94
N LYS A 140 -10.34 -12.79 12.50
CA LYS A 140 -10.51 -12.38 13.90
C LYS A 140 -9.66 -13.33 14.77
N PRO A 141 -8.91 -12.82 15.76
CA PRO A 141 -8.33 -13.68 16.77
C PRO A 141 -9.46 -14.46 17.43
N ILE A 142 -9.34 -15.78 17.46
CA ILE A 142 -10.18 -16.64 18.26
C ILE A 142 -9.81 -16.30 19.71
N GLY A 143 -10.70 -15.58 20.39
CA GLY A 143 -10.62 -15.35 21.84
C GLY A 143 -11.15 -16.54 22.60
#